data_AF-A0A1H2BT74-F1
#
_entry.id   AF-A0A1H2BT74-F1
#
_cell.length_a   1.000
_cell.length_b   1.000
_cell.length_c   1.000
_cell.angle_alpha   90.00
_cell.angle_beta   90.00
_cell.angle_gamma   90.00
#
_symmetry.space_group_name_H-M   'P 1'
#
loop_
_entity.id
_entity.type
_entity.pdbx_description
1 polymer ?
#
loop_
_entity_poly.entity_id
_entity_poly.type
_entity_poly.pdbx_seq_one_letter_code
_entity_poly.pdbx_strand_id
1 'polypeptide(L)'
;MSDEIERLEWDEVKAVVAPMISTWSDGSEVSWAEYAWGVLGAHGLTTYASEIERTYCLLRALAVSAFYLDFCARAFGEGSPDDWRYKVDGDQIGPAPLIDPFTLGQLVEREGMEVDNGTYSDGEQTIEALRDVVAAEYAGVVKALREHGNDAQLFASMFSTSRSGVAYPLPSDQVTAVVDHDLAGDKMYAWMWLTGEL
;
A
#
# COMPACT_ATOMS: atom_id res chain seq x y z
N MET A 1 4.48 -33.87 1.70
CA MET A 1 3.33 -32.97 1.90
C MET A 1 3.56 -31.82 0.95
N SER A 2 2.66 -31.57 0.00
CA SER A 2 2.69 -30.26 -0.67
C SER A 2 2.16 -29.26 0.35
N ASP A 3 2.89 -28.20 0.63
CA ASP A 3 2.32 -27.09 1.38
C ASP A 3 1.14 -26.56 0.56
N GLU A 4 -0.01 -26.40 1.21
CA GLU A 4 -1.22 -25.89 0.58
C GLU A 4 -1.02 -24.40 0.32
N ILE A 5 -1.14 -23.99 -0.95
CA ILE A 5 -1.03 -22.57 -1.31
C ILE A 5 -2.37 -21.92 -0.96
N GLU A 6 -2.33 -21.02 0.01
CA GLU A 6 -3.46 -20.21 0.45
C GLU A 6 -3.39 -18.82 -0.19
N ARG A 7 -4.50 -18.07 -0.09
CA ARG A 7 -4.63 -16.69 -0.56
C ARG A 7 -5.12 -15.84 0.60
N LEU A 8 -4.42 -14.75 0.87
CA LEU A 8 -4.80 -13.80 1.90
C LEU A 8 -5.89 -12.87 1.35
N GLU A 9 -7.09 -12.95 1.90
CA GLU A 9 -8.26 -12.22 1.40
C GLU A 9 -8.33 -10.79 1.96
N TRP A 10 -9.11 -9.94 1.28
CA TRP A 10 -9.23 -8.53 1.66
C TRP A 10 -9.68 -8.34 3.12
N ASP A 11 -10.65 -9.14 3.57
CA ASP A 11 -11.18 -9.08 4.94
C ASP A 11 -10.09 -9.29 6.00
N GLU A 12 -9.03 -10.03 5.68
CA GLU A 12 -7.92 -10.29 6.58
C GLU A 12 -6.91 -9.12 6.61
N VAL A 13 -6.61 -8.53 5.45
CA VAL A 13 -5.64 -7.43 5.37
C VAL A 13 -6.24 -6.07 5.74
N LYS A 14 -7.56 -5.93 5.67
CA LYS A 14 -8.27 -4.68 5.97
C LYS A 14 -7.95 -4.15 7.36
N ALA A 15 -7.74 -5.02 8.34
CA ALA A 15 -7.39 -4.63 9.71
C ALA A 15 -6.04 -3.89 9.78
N VAL A 16 -5.11 -4.22 8.89
CA VAL A 16 -3.78 -3.61 8.79
C VAL A 16 -3.81 -2.36 7.92
N VAL A 17 -4.64 -2.34 6.88
CA VAL A 17 -4.74 -1.25 5.89
C VAL A 17 -5.60 -0.08 6.38
N ALA A 18 -6.79 -0.35 6.91
CA ALA A 18 -7.77 0.68 7.22
C ALA A 18 -7.28 1.78 8.20
N PRO A 19 -6.44 1.48 9.21
CA PRO A 19 -5.86 2.52 10.06
C PRO A 19 -4.95 3.51 9.30
N MET A 20 -4.34 3.09 8.20
CA MET A 20 -3.44 3.95 7.42
C MET A 20 -4.19 4.94 6.53
N ILE A 21 -5.31 4.51 5.95
CA ILE A 21 -6.06 5.24 4.93
C ILE A 21 -7.39 5.75 5.50
N SER A 22 -7.38 7.03 5.90
CA SER A 22 -8.53 7.71 6.51
C SER A 22 -8.63 9.16 6.04
N THR A 23 -8.16 9.44 4.82
CA THR A 23 -8.11 10.79 4.23
C THR A 23 -9.53 11.29 3.92
N TRP A 24 -10.44 10.40 3.50
CA TRP A 24 -11.79 10.76 3.07
C TRP A 24 -12.85 10.17 4.00
N SER A 25 -13.82 11.00 4.39
CA SER A 25 -14.86 10.61 5.36
C SER A 25 -15.86 9.54 4.89
N ASP A 26 -15.88 9.21 3.59
CA ASP A 26 -16.85 8.28 2.99
C ASP A 26 -16.31 6.87 2.73
N GLY A 27 -15.02 6.63 2.98
CA GLY A 27 -14.38 5.32 2.84
C GLY A 27 -14.07 4.90 1.39
N SER A 28 -14.12 5.82 0.43
CA SER A 28 -13.73 5.58 -0.98
C SER A 28 -12.32 4.99 -1.11
N GLU A 29 -11.40 5.40 -0.25
CA GLU A 29 -10.03 4.92 -0.18
C GLU A 29 -9.92 3.46 0.25
N VAL A 30 -10.80 3.01 1.14
CA VAL A 30 -10.87 1.61 1.56
C VAL A 30 -11.36 0.74 0.38
N SER A 31 -12.34 1.23 -0.39
CA SER A 31 -12.78 0.55 -1.62
C SER A 31 -11.71 0.53 -2.71
N TRP A 32 -10.90 1.61 -2.83
CA TRP A 32 -9.77 1.62 -3.75
C TRP A 32 -8.68 0.64 -3.33
N ALA A 33 -8.36 0.57 -2.04
CA ALA A 33 -7.37 -0.37 -1.51
C ALA A 33 -7.82 -1.83 -1.68
N GLU A 34 -9.11 -2.13 -1.53
CA GLU A 34 -9.69 -3.44 -1.85
C GLU A 34 -9.48 -3.80 -3.32
N TYR A 35 -9.76 -2.86 -4.22
CA TYR A 35 -9.51 -3.03 -5.65
C TYR A 35 -8.02 -3.27 -5.94
N ALA A 36 -7.12 -2.45 -5.37
CA ALA A 36 -5.68 -2.60 -5.51
C ALA A 36 -5.17 -3.95 -4.96
N TRP A 37 -5.74 -4.44 -3.85
CA TRP A 37 -5.45 -5.77 -3.33
C TRP A 37 -5.88 -6.87 -4.30
N GLY A 38 -7.05 -6.73 -4.91
CA GLY A 38 -7.51 -7.62 -5.98
C GLY A 38 -6.53 -7.67 -7.17
N VAL A 39 -5.95 -6.53 -7.55
CA VAL A 39 -4.90 -6.44 -8.56
C VAL A 39 -3.66 -7.21 -8.16
N LEU A 40 -3.14 -7.00 -6.94
CA LEU A 40 -1.99 -7.77 -6.42
C LEU A 40 -2.27 -9.28 -6.45
N GLY A 41 -3.50 -9.70 -6.14
CA GLY A 41 -3.90 -11.10 -6.19
C GLY A 41 -3.93 -11.67 -7.61
N ALA A 42 -4.26 -10.87 -8.62
CA ALA A 42 -4.15 -11.27 -10.03
C ALA A 42 -2.68 -11.45 -10.48
N HIS A 43 -1.74 -10.80 -9.79
CA HIS A 43 -0.29 -10.95 -10.00
C HIS A 43 0.34 -12.04 -9.10
N GLY A 44 -0.45 -12.78 -8.31
CA GLY A 44 0.05 -13.82 -7.41
C GLY A 44 0.81 -13.29 -6.20
N LEU A 45 0.65 -12.00 -5.85
CA LEU A 45 1.36 -11.36 -4.75
C LEU A 45 0.67 -11.50 -3.38
N THR A 46 -0.51 -12.13 -3.37
CA THR A 46 -1.35 -12.33 -2.17
C THR A 46 -1.44 -13.80 -1.76
N THR A 47 -0.70 -14.70 -2.41
CA THR A 47 -0.67 -16.12 -2.07
C THR A 47 0.50 -16.45 -1.17
N TYR A 48 0.31 -17.39 -0.25
CA TYR A 48 1.32 -17.82 0.71
C TYR A 48 1.18 -19.33 0.99
N ALA A 49 2.28 -19.95 1.42
CA ALA A 49 2.32 -21.33 1.90
C ALA A 49 2.98 -21.43 3.30
N SER A 50 3.37 -20.29 3.89
CA SER A 50 4.00 -20.18 5.21
C SER A 50 3.65 -18.85 5.89
N GLU A 51 3.82 -18.78 7.21
CA GLU A 51 3.61 -17.52 7.97
C GLU A 51 4.55 -16.39 7.53
N ILE A 52 5.76 -16.72 7.10
CA ILE A 52 6.69 -15.72 6.54
C ILE A 52 6.10 -15.13 5.25
N GLU A 53 5.64 -15.98 4.32
CA GLU A 53 5.01 -15.53 3.07
C GLU A 53 3.68 -14.80 3.32
N ARG A 54 2.90 -15.23 4.34
CA ARG A 54 1.71 -14.52 4.80
C ARG A 54 2.06 -13.12 5.28
N THR A 55 3.16 -12.99 6.01
CA THR A 55 3.68 -11.69 6.48
C THR A 55 4.09 -10.80 5.31
N TYR A 56 4.75 -11.33 4.27
CA TYR A 56 4.98 -10.56 3.03
C TYR A 56 3.70 -10.05 2.40
N CYS A 57 2.63 -10.85 2.40
CA CYS A 57 1.34 -10.40 1.87
C CYS A 57 0.81 -9.19 2.68
N LEU A 58 0.87 -9.24 4.02
CA LEU A 58 0.49 -8.10 4.87
C LEU A 58 1.35 -6.85 4.61
N LEU A 59 2.66 -7.03 4.44
CA LEU A 59 3.60 -5.94 4.14
C LEU A 59 3.32 -5.30 2.77
N ARG A 60 2.92 -6.09 1.78
CA ARG A 60 2.47 -5.56 0.48
C ARG A 60 1.17 -4.76 0.61
N ALA A 61 0.27 -5.15 1.50
CA ALA A 61 -0.95 -4.39 1.78
C ALA A 61 -0.62 -3.02 2.43
N LEU A 62 0.36 -2.97 3.33
CA LEU A 62 0.91 -1.72 3.86
C LEU A 62 1.58 -0.88 2.77
N ALA A 63 2.33 -1.50 1.86
CA ALA A 63 2.94 -0.81 0.73
C ALA A 63 1.91 -0.22 -0.25
N VAL A 64 0.75 -0.88 -0.46
CA VAL A 64 -0.38 -0.29 -1.20
C VAL A 64 -0.86 1.00 -0.52
N SER A 65 -0.98 0.97 0.81
CA SER A 65 -1.40 2.12 1.61
C SER A 65 -0.38 3.25 1.58
N ALA A 66 0.90 2.93 1.71
CA ALA A 66 2.01 3.87 1.61
C ALA A 66 2.04 4.58 0.25
N PHE A 67 1.91 3.82 -0.85
CA PHE A 67 1.85 4.36 -2.20
C PHE A 67 0.66 5.31 -2.40
N TYR A 68 -0.51 4.95 -1.87
CA TYR A 68 -1.69 5.80 -1.92
C TYR A 68 -1.54 7.10 -1.13
N LEU A 69 -0.95 7.04 0.06
CA LEU A 69 -0.69 8.23 0.88
C LEU A 69 0.31 9.17 0.19
N ASP A 70 1.35 8.61 -0.43
CA ASP A 70 2.27 9.37 -1.27
C ASP A 70 1.57 10.06 -2.44
N PHE A 71 0.62 9.38 -3.08
CA PHE A 71 -0.21 9.97 -4.11
C PHE A 71 -1.06 11.12 -3.55
N CYS A 72 -1.72 10.93 -2.40
CA CYS A 72 -2.57 11.95 -1.79
C CYS A 72 -1.82 13.22 -1.40
N ALA A 73 -0.62 13.08 -0.83
CA ALA A 73 0.25 14.21 -0.51
C ALA A 73 0.57 15.05 -1.76
N ARG A 74 0.72 14.41 -2.92
CA ARG A 74 1.09 15.07 -4.18
C ARG A 74 -0.10 15.62 -4.96
N ALA A 75 -1.20 14.87 -4.99
CA ALA A 75 -2.38 15.20 -5.79
C ALA A 75 -3.33 16.16 -5.08
N PHE A 76 -3.36 16.12 -3.73
CA PHE A 76 -4.33 16.85 -2.91
C PHE A 76 -3.69 17.70 -1.81
N GLY A 77 -2.37 17.62 -1.61
CA GLY A 77 -1.70 18.29 -0.50
C GLY A 77 -2.03 17.69 0.87
N GLU A 78 -2.53 16.45 0.90
CA GLU A 78 -2.90 15.74 2.13
C GLU A 78 -1.68 15.06 2.75
N GLY A 79 -0.99 15.78 3.63
CA GLY A 79 0.29 15.39 4.21
C GLY A 79 1.48 15.73 3.31
N SER A 80 2.61 15.08 3.56
CA SER A 80 3.87 15.24 2.82
C SER A 80 4.29 13.90 2.21
N PRO A 81 5.05 13.91 1.09
CA PRO A 81 5.75 12.72 0.63
C PRO A 81 6.49 11.99 1.75
N ASP A 82 6.41 10.66 1.78
CA ASP A 82 7.01 9.79 2.82
C ASP A 82 6.36 9.86 4.22
N ASP A 83 5.31 10.67 4.43
CA ASP A 83 4.60 10.74 5.72
C ASP A 83 3.91 9.42 6.12
N TRP A 84 3.73 8.49 5.17
CA TRP A 84 3.24 7.14 5.45
C TRP A 84 4.10 6.43 6.50
N ARG A 85 5.40 6.76 6.62
CA ARG A 85 6.27 6.21 7.66
C ARG A 85 5.75 6.51 9.06
N TYR A 86 5.20 7.70 9.29
CA TYR A 86 4.61 8.04 10.60
C TYR A 86 3.27 7.35 10.87
N LYS A 87 2.61 6.83 9.82
CA LYS A 87 1.36 6.08 9.92
C LYS A 87 1.57 4.57 10.05
N VAL A 88 2.75 4.07 9.68
CA VAL A 88 3.20 2.72 10.02
C VAL A 88 3.80 2.77 11.42
N ASP A 89 3.05 2.24 12.38
CA ASP A 89 3.37 2.29 13.81
C ASP A 89 2.98 0.99 14.53
N GLY A 90 2.85 1.07 15.85
CA GLY A 90 2.52 -0.09 16.68
C GLY A 90 1.13 -0.69 16.41
N ASP A 91 0.20 0.04 15.77
CA ASP A 91 -1.16 -0.42 15.53
C ASP A 91 -1.22 -1.56 14.50
N GLN A 92 -0.16 -1.76 13.71
CA GLN A 92 -0.05 -2.87 12.74
C GLN A 92 0.71 -4.08 13.28
N ILE A 93 1.24 -3.99 14.51
CA ILE A 93 2.01 -5.06 15.15
C ILE A 93 1.15 -5.75 16.20
N GLY A 94 1.08 -7.08 16.16
CA GLY A 94 0.32 -7.85 17.13
C GLY A 94 -0.02 -9.26 16.65
N PRO A 95 -0.86 -9.99 17.41
CA PRO A 95 -1.36 -11.27 16.95
C PRO A 95 -2.26 -11.11 15.72
N ALA A 96 -2.48 -12.21 15.00
CA ALA A 96 -3.38 -12.25 13.85
C ALA A 96 -4.72 -11.53 14.15
N PRO A 97 -5.22 -10.68 13.23
CA PRO A 97 -4.80 -10.55 11.82
C PRO A 97 -3.60 -9.62 11.56
N LEU A 98 -3.01 -9.03 12.60
CA LEU A 98 -1.87 -8.10 12.49
C LEU A 98 -0.54 -8.82 12.21
N ILE A 99 0.55 -8.05 12.15
CA ILE A 99 1.89 -8.56 11.89
C ILE A 99 2.54 -9.00 13.20
N ASP A 100 2.83 -10.30 13.27
CA ASP A 100 3.51 -10.89 14.43
C ASP A 100 4.97 -10.38 14.49
N PRO A 101 5.40 -9.78 15.62
CA PRO A 101 6.73 -9.16 15.73
C PRO A 101 7.88 -10.18 15.63
N PHE A 102 7.65 -11.43 16.05
CA PHE A 102 8.66 -12.47 15.93
C PHE A 102 8.89 -12.85 14.46
N THR A 103 7.81 -13.05 13.70
CA THR A 103 7.87 -13.34 12.26
C THR A 103 8.48 -12.17 11.48
N LEU A 104 8.17 -10.92 11.84
CA LEU A 104 8.83 -9.74 11.29
C LEU A 104 10.34 -9.77 11.53
N GLY A 105 10.78 -10.10 12.75
CA GLY A 105 12.21 -10.25 13.07
C GLY A 105 12.91 -11.32 12.23
N GLN A 106 12.25 -12.47 11.99
CA GLN A 106 12.78 -13.51 11.09
C GLN A 106 12.92 -13.00 9.65
N LEU A 107 11.97 -12.19 9.18
CA LEU A 107 11.97 -11.63 7.84
C LEU A 107 13.12 -10.63 7.66
N VAL A 108 13.30 -9.72 8.62
CA VAL A 108 14.40 -8.75 8.67
C VAL A 108 15.76 -9.45 8.62
N GLU A 109 15.96 -10.49 9.43
CA GLU A 109 17.18 -11.30 9.40
C GLU A 109 17.39 -11.96 8.03
N ARG A 110 16.33 -12.52 7.45
CA ARG A 110 16.37 -13.21 6.15
C ARG A 110 16.74 -12.28 5.00
N GLU A 111 16.24 -11.05 5.02
CA GLU A 111 16.55 -10.02 4.01
C GLU A 111 17.90 -9.33 4.26
N GLY A 112 18.59 -9.66 5.35
CA GLY A 112 19.88 -9.06 5.69
C GLY A 112 19.78 -7.57 6.02
N MET A 113 18.62 -7.13 6.51
CA MET A 113 18.39 -5.74 6.90
C MET A 113 19.10 -5.44 8.23
N GLU A 114 19.81 -4.31 8.28
CA GLU A 114 20.49 -3.87 9.49
C GLU A 114 19.46 -3.32 10.49
N VAL A 115 19.34 -3.95 11.65
CA VAL A 115 18.58 -3.40 12.77
C VAL A 115 19.51 -2.51 13.59
N ASP A 116 19.15 -1.25 13.76
CA ASP A 116 19.85 -0.36 14.69
C ASP A 116 19.65 -0.86 16.13
N ASN A 117 20.64 -1.61 16.63
CA ASN A 117 20.73 -2.06 18.02
C ASN A 117 21.12 -0.93 18.99
N GLY A 118 20.88 0.33 18.60
CA GLY A 118 21.21 1.55 19.32
C GLY A 118 20.32 1.83 20.53
N THR A 119 19.98 3.11 20.74
CA THR A 119 19.36 3.61 21.99
C THR A 119 17.84 3.44 22.04
N TYR A 120 17.23 2.91 20.98
CA TYR A 120 15.79 2.73 20.87
C TYR A 120 15.29 1.61 21.76
N SER A 121 14.06 1.75 22.23
CA SER A 121 13.35 0.63 22.86
C SER A 121 13.06 -0.48 21.85
N ASP A 122 12.92 -1.73 22.32
CA ASP A 122 12.61 -2.89 21.46
C ASP A 122 11.37 -2.66 20.56
N GLY A 123 10.37 -1.92 21.07
CA GLY A 123 9.17 -1.56 20.32
C GLY A 123 9.44 -0.60 19.16
N GLU A 124 10.27 0.42 19.37
CA GLU A 124 10.66 1.38 18.32
C GLU A 124 11.50 0.69 17.24
N GLN A 125 12.42 -0.20 17.63
CA GLN A 125 13.21 -0.99 16.67
C GLN A 125 12.31 -1.87 15.79
N THR A 126 11.26 -2.47 16.37
CA THR A 126 10.29 -3.30 15.63
C THR A 126 9.50 -2.45 14.61
N ILE A 127 9.12 -1.23 14.98
CA ILE A 127 8.41 -0.30 14.08
C ILE A 127 9.32 0.16 12.93
N GLU A 128 10.59 0.46 13.19
CA GLU A 128 11.55 0.80 12.12
C GLU A 128 11.76 -0.37 11.16
N ALA A 129 11.96 -1.58 11.70
CA ALA A 129 12.01 -2.80 10.90
C ALA A 129 10.76 -2.97 10.02
N LEU A 130 9.57 -2.72 10.56
CA LEU A 130 8.32 -2.76 9.79
C LEU A 130 8.36 -1.78 8.62
N ARG A 131 8.76 -0.52 8.86
CA ARG A 131 8.86 0.53 7.84
C ARG A 131 9.83 0.17 6.73
N ASP A 132 10.99 -0.39 7.08
CA ASP A 132 12.01 -0.75 6.10
C ASP A 132 11.58 -1.90 5.20
N VAL A 133 10.89 -2.90 5.77
CA VAL A 133 10.34 -3.99 4.97
C VAL A 133 9.19 -3.50 4.08
N VAL A 134 8.32 -2.61 4.56
CA VAL A 134 7.29 -1.97 3.72
C VAL A 134 7.93 -1.19 2.57
N ALA A 135 9.01 -0.44 2.83
CA ALA A 135 9.75 0.28 1.80
C ALA A 135 10.37 -0.67 0.75
N ALA A 136 10.84 -1.85 1.17
CA ALA A 136 11.37 -2.87 0.26
C ALA A 136 10.29 -3.45 -0.68
N GLU A 137 9.07 -3.64 -0.19
CA GLU A 137 7.94 -4.13 -1.00
C GLU A 137 7.33 -3.05 -1.92
N TYR A 138 7.50 -1.76 -1.59
CA TYR A 138 6.88 -0.62 -2.27
C TYR A 138 7.05 -0.66 -3.79
N ALA A 139 8.28 -0.82 -4.28
CA ALA A 139 8.55 -0.81 -5.72
C ALA A 139 7.89 -1.99 -6.45
N GLY A 140 7.83 -3.17 -5.82
CA GLY A 140 7.17 -4.36 -6.36
C GLY A 140 5.66 -4.17 -6.46
N VAL A 141 5.05 -3.57 -5.45
CA VAL A 141 3.62 -3.23 -5.42
C VAL A 141 3.27 -2.22 -6.51
N VAL A 142 4.02 -1.11 -6.61
CA VAL A 142 3.78 -0.08 -7.64
C VAL A 142 3.91 -0.67 -9.04
N LYS A 143 4.92 -1.51 -9.26
CA LYS A 143 5.10 -2.22 -10.54
C LYS A 143 3.87 -3.07 -10.88
N ALA A 144 3.37 -3.89 -9.95
CA ALA A 144 2.21 -4.74 -10.19
C ALA A 144 0.96 -3.90 -10.53
N LEU A 145 0.73 -2.80 -9.82
CA LEU A 145 -0.39 -1.90 -10.09
C LEU A 145 -0.31 -1.25 -11.49
N ARG A 146 0.89 -0.86 -11.93
CA ARG A 146 1.14 -0.31 -13.28
C ARG A 146 1.10 -1.34 -14.41
N GLU A 147 1.35 -2.62 -14.11
CA GLU A 147 1.27 -3.67 -15.12
C GLU A 147 -0.17 -4.14 -15.35
N HIS A 148 -1.03 -4.04 -14.34
CA HIS A 148 -2.44 -4.41 -14.46
C HIS A 148 -3.25 -3.44 -15.31
N GLY A 149 -3.00 -2.14 -15.16
CA GLY A 149 -3.59 -1.08 -15.96
C GLY A 149 -2.52 -0.04 -16.29
N ASN A 150 -2.71 0.73 -17.36
CA ASN A 150 -1.76 1.79 -17.69
C ASN A 150 -1.71 2.90 -16.62
N ASP A 151 -0.72 3.78 -16.71
CA ASP A 151 -0.55 4.90 -15.75
C ASP A 151 -1.81 5.78 -15.65
N ALA A 152 -2.54 5.96 -16.75
CA ALA A 152 -3.81 6.69 -16.77
C ALA A 152 -4.88 6.03 -15.89
N GLN A 153 -5.04 4.70 -15.98
CA GLN A 153 -5.98 3.94 -15.18
C GLN A 153 -5.61 4.01 -13.69
N LEU A 154 -4.33 3.82 -13.38
CA LEU A 154 -3.83 3.87 -11.99
C LEU A 154 -4.03 5.27 -11.40
N PHE A 155 -3.59 6.30 -12.11
CA PHE A 155 -3.78 7.70 -11.73
C PHE A 155 -5.25 8.02 -11.48
N ALA A 156 -6.12 7.72 -12.45
CA ALA A 156 -7.53 8.07 -12.36
C ALA A 156 -8.21 7.33 -11.20
N SER A 157 -7.84 6.08 -10.94
CA SER A 157 -8.40 5.29 -9.83
C SER A 157 -8.10 5.92 -8.47
N MET A 158 -6.85 6.34 -8.24
CA MET A 158 -6.46 7.02 -7.00
C MET A 158 -7.04 8.43 -6.93
N PHE A 159 -7.00 9.20 -8.03
CA PHE A 159 -7.53 10.56 -8.03
C PHE A 159 -9.04 10.59 -7.73
N SER A 160 -9.76 9.56 -8.16
CA SER A 160 -11.19 9.46 -7.93
C SER A 160 -11.56 9.19 -6.49
N THR A 161 -10.65 8.75 -5.60
CA THR A 161 -10.98 8.54 -4.18
C THR A 161 -11.46 9.82 -3.49
N SER A 162 -11.04 11.00 -3.96
CA SER A 162 -11.56 12.29 -3.47
C SER A 162 -13.07 12.51 -3.73
N ARG A 163 -13.73 11.61 -4.48
CA ARG A 163 -15.16 11.65 -4.80
C ARG A 163 -15.92 10.57 -4.06
N SER A 164 -17.17 10.87 -3.73
CA SER A 164 -18.07 9.92 -3.08
C SER A 164 -18.72 8.93 -4.04
N GLY A 165 -18.97 7.72 -3.53
CA GLY A 165 -19.70 6.67 -4.25
C GLY A 165 -18.97 6.09 -5.46
N VAL A 166 -17.64 6.16 -5.46
CA VAL A 166 -16.82 5.64 -6.56
C VAL A 166 -16.77 4.12 -6.49
N ALA A 167 -17.04 3.49 -7.63
CA ALA A 167 -16.90 2.05 -7.80
C ALA A 167 -15.65 1.74 -8.63
N TYR A 168 -14.97 0.65 -8.28
CA TYR A 168 -13.76 0.20 -8.96
C TYR A 168 -14.00 -1.18 -9.61
N PRO A 169 -13.38 -1.47 -10.78
CA PRO A 169 -12.52 -0.58 -11.57
C PRO A 169 -13.30 0.57 -12.22
N LEU A 170 -12.60 1.68 -12.52
CA LEU A 170 -13.21 2.82 -13.20
C LEU A 170 -13.48 2.51 -14.68
N PRO A 171 -14.68 2.87 -15.20
CA PRO A 171 -14.98 2.88 -16.62
C PRO A 171 -14.05 3.82 -17.42
N SER A 172 -13.77 3.49 -18.69
CA SER A 172 -12.81 4.23 -19.52
C SER A 172 -13.17 5.70 -19.74
N ASP A 173 -14.46 6.03 -19.85
CA ASP A 173 -14.94 7.40 -19.97
C ASP A 173 -14.64 8.23 -18.70
N GLN A 174 -14.73 7.61 -17.52
CA GLN A 174 -14.35 8.25 -16.25
C GLN A 174 -12.84 8.46 -16.16
N VAL A 175 -12.03 7.51 -16.65
CA VAL A 175 -10.57 7.64 -16.71
C VAL A 175 -10.18 8.80 -17.61
N THR A 176 -10.73 8.86 -18.83
CA THR A 176 -10.54 9.99 -19.76
C THR A 176 -10.97 11.31 -19.13
N ALA A 177 -12.13 11.35 -18.48
CA ALA A 177 -12.61 12.57 -17.82
C ALA A 177 -11.66 13.05 -16.69
N VAL A 178 -11.00 12.13 -15.99
CA VAL A 178 -10.03 12.50 -14.96
C VAL A 178 -8.71 12.95 -15.56
N VAL A 179 -8.19 12.29 -16.59
CA VAL A 179 -6.86 12.61 -17.13
C VAL A 179 -6.89 13.86 -18.04
N ASP A 180 -7.94 14.06 -18.82
CA ASP A 180 -7.98 15.09 -19.88
C ASP A 180 -8.52 16.45 -19.41
N HIS A 181 -9.13 16.53 -18.23
CA HIS A 181 -9.71 17.77 -17.71
C HIS A 181 -8.94 18.31 -16.51
N ASP A 182 -8.95 19.64 -16.33
CA ASP A 182 -8.47 20.34 -15.14
C ASP A 182 -7.00 20.02 -14.79
N LEU A 183 -6.08 20.45 -15.68
CA LEU A 183 -4.62 20.33 -15.52
C LEU A 183 -4.10 21.38 -14.52
N ALA A 184 -4.56 21.29 -13.27
CA ALA A 184 -4.02 22.07 -12.17
C ALA A 184 -2.60 21.61 -11.79
N GLY A 185 -1.81 22.51 -11.17
CA GLY A 185 -0.39 22.26 -10.86
C GLY A 185 -0.14 20.97 -10.07
N ASP A 186 -0.89 20.74 -8.98
CA ASP A 186 -0.70 19.57 -8.11
C ASP A 186 -1.10 18.26 -8.81
N LYS A 187 -2.14 18.31 -9.65
CA LYS A 187 -2.54 17.18 -10.47
C LYS A 187 -1.47 16.81 -11.49
N MET A 188 -0.86 17.79 -12.15
CA MET A 188 0.28 17.58 -13.06
C MET A 188 1.51 17.07 -12.30
N TYR A 189 1.78 17.58 -11.11
CA TYR A 189 2.87 17.12 -10.26
C TYR A 189 2.71 15.65 -9.86
N ALA A 190 1.52 15.25 -9.39
CA ALA A 190 1.20 13.86 -9.08
C ALA A 190 1.28 12.96 -10.31
N TRP A 191 0.87 13.45 -11.49
CA TRP A 191 1.01 12.72 -12.75
C TRP A 191 2.48 12.45 -13.10
N MET A 192 3.32 13.49 -13.10
CA MET A 192 4.75 13.37 -13.41
C MET A 192 5.46 12.46 -12.41
N TRP A 193 5.10 12.52 -11.13
CA TRP A 193 5.61 11.59 -10.12
C TRP A 193 5.25 10.14 -10.47
N LEU A 194 3.99 9.91 -10.83
CA LEU A 194 3.51 8.57 -11.16
C LEU A 194 4.17 8.03 -12.43
N THR A 195 4.43 8.85 -13.44
CA THR A 195 5.07 8.38 -14.69
C THR A 195 6.59 8.34 -14.63
N GLY A 196 7.20 8.85 -13.55
CA GLY A 196 8.65 8.93 -13.40
C GLY A 196 9.29 10.05 -14.21
N GLU A 197 8.53 11.11 -14.48
CA GLU A 197 8.96 12.32 -15.20
C GLU A 197 9.44 13.45 -14.25
N LEU A 198 9.46 13.21 -12.93
CA LEU A 198 10.03 14.10 -11.91
C LEU A 198 11.51 13.83 -11.62
#